data_AF-A0A9X8VCJ6-F1
#
_entry.id   AF-A0A9X8VCJ6-F1
#
_cell.length_a   1.000
_cell.length_b   1.000
_cell.length_c   1.000
_cell.angle_alpha   90.00
_cell.angle_beta   90.00
_cell.angle_gamma   90.00
#
_symmetry.space_group_name_H-M   'P 1'
#
loop_
_entity.id
_entity.type
_entity.pdbx_description
1 polymer ?
#
loop_
_entity_poly.entity_id
_entity_poly.type
_entity_poly.pdbx_seq_one_letter_code
_entity_poly.pdbx_strand_id
1 'polypeptide(L)' 'HGAFFGLGSVVAASVVPKEKQASAVATMFMGLTIANIGGVPAATWLGETIGWRMSFLATAGLGVIAMLGLWFSLP' A
#
# COMPACT_ATOMS: atom_id res chain seq x y z
N HIS A 1 -0.57 13.51 -2.85
CA HIS A 1 -0.86 12.27 -3.59
C HIS A 1 0.19 11.95 -4.66
N GLY A 2 0.41 12.81 -5.66
CA GLY A 2 1.32 12.51 -6.80
C GLY A 2 2.77 12.14 -6.43
N ALA A 3 3.37 12.77 -5.41
CA ALA A 3 4.75 12.49 -5.01
C ALA A 3 4.97 11.04 -4.52
N PHE A 4 3.99 10.46 -3.81
CA PHE A 4 4.08 9.07 -3.31
C PHE A 4 4.00 8.05 -4.44
N PHE A 5 3.06 8.25 -5.38
CA PHE A 5 2.94 7.39 -6.56
C PHE A 5 4.13 7.55 -7.53
N GLY A 6 4.67 8.77 -7.65
CA GLY A 6 5.87 9.05 -8.43
C GLY A 6 7.11 8.34 -7.86
N LEU A 7 7.40 8.53 -6.57
CA LEU A 7 8.52 7.86 -5.91
C LEU A 7 8.34 6.34 -5.89
N GLY A 8 7.14 5.86 -5.55
CA GLY A 8 6.86 4.43 -5.48
C GLY A 8 7.02 3.73 -6.84
N SER A 9 6.59 4.37 -7.95
CA SER A 9 6.77 3.80 -9.29
C SER A 9 8.24 3.79 -9.73
N VAL A 10 9.01 4.82 -9.38
CA VAL A 10 10.47 4.87 -9.62
C VAL A 10 11.18 3.77 -8.84
N VAL A 11 10.86 3.59 -7.55
CA VAL A 11 11.44 2.54 -6.70
C VAL A 11 11.03 1.16 -7.19
N ALA A 12 9.76 0.94 -7.54
CA ALA A 12 9.28 -0.33 -8.09
C ALA A 12 10.00 -0.71 -9.39
N ALA A 13 10.28 0.27 -10.26
CA ALA A 13 11.04 0.06 -11.49
C ALA A 13 12.54 -0.15 -11.24
N SER A 14 13.12 0.41 -10.17
CA SER A 14 14.56 0.28 -9.88
C SER A 14 14.95 -1.07 -9.28
N VAL A 15 14.01 -1.78 -8.65
CA VAL A 15 14.26 -3.09 -8.00
C VAL A 15 14.01 -4.30 -8.90
N VAL A 16 13.67 -4.09 -10.17
CA VAL A 16 13.41 -5.16 -11.15
C VAL A 16 14.24 -4.97 -12.43
N PRO A 17 14.47 -6.04 -13.22
CA PRO A 17 15.09 -5.92 -14.55
C PRO A 17 14.31 -4.99 -15.48
N LYS A 18 15.01 -4.33 -16.43
CA LYS A 18 14.42 -3.34 -17.35
C LYS A 18 13.19 -3.86 -18.09
N GLU A 19 13.21 -5.11 -18.54
CA GLU A 19 12.07 -5.70 -19.26
C GLU A 19 10.81 -5.87 -18.39
N LYS A 20 10.92 -5.82 -17.06
CA LYS A 20 9.82 -6.03 -16.10
C LYS A 20 9.31 -4.76 -15.44
N GLN A 21 9.91 -3.60 -15.72
CA GLN A 21 9.56 -2.34 -15.05
C GLN A 21 8.09 -1.96 -15.25
N ALA A 22 7.56 -2.11 -16.47
CA ALA A 22 6.16 -1.85 -16.76
C ALA A 22 5.22 -2.75 -15.92
N SER A 23 5.57 -4.03 -15.76
CA SER A 23 4.81 -4.96 -14.91
C SER A 23 4.90 -4.58 -13.44
N ALA A 24 6.08 -4.19 -12.94
CA ALA A 24 6.24 -3.81 -11.53
C ALA A 24 5.41 -2.58 -11.18
N VAL A 25 5.40 -1.58 -12.06
CA VAL A 25 4.55 -0.38 -11.91
C VAL A 25 3.07 -0.77 -12.00
N ALA A 26 2.67 -1.63 -12.94
CA ALA A 26 1.30 -2.11 -13.04
C ALA A 26 0.85 -2.86 -11.77
N THR A 27 1.71 -3.71 -11.20
CA THR A 27 1.44 -4.42 -9.94
C THR A 27 1.26 -3.44 -8.78
N MET A 28 2.07 -2.39 -8.69
CA MET A 28 1.90 -1.34 -7.67
C MET A 28 0.52 -0.67 -7.78
N PHE A 29 0.08 -0.30 -8.98
CA PHE A 29 -1.25 0.28 -9.19
C PHE A 29 -2.38 -0.72 -8.95
N MET A 30 -2.19 -2.00 -9.30
CA MET A 30 -3.14 -3.05 -8.97
C MET A 30 -3.33 -3.20 -7.46
N GLY A 31 -2.25 -3.12 -6.68
CA GLY A 31 -2.31 -3.09 -5.22
C GLY A 31 -3.16 -1.94 -4.69
N LEU A 32 -3.04 -0.74 -5.25
CA LEU A 32 -3.89 0.40 -4.90
C LEU A 32 -5.37 0.13 -5.18
N THR A 33 -5.70 -0.48 -6.31
CA THR A 33 -7.08 -0.83 -6.67
C THR A 33 -7.66 -1.82 -5.67
N ILE A 34 -6.93 -2.89 -5.35
CA ILE A 34 -7.35 -3.90 -4.37
C ILE A 34 -7.53 -3.25 -2.99
N ALA A 35 -6.60 -2.38 -2.58
CA ALA A 35 -6.67 -1.67 -1.31
C ALA A 35 -7.90 -0.75 -1.21
N ASN A 36 -8.28 -0.07 -2.29
CA ASN A 36 -9.50 0.75 -2.29
C ASN A 36 -10.76 -0.10 -2.26
N ILE A 37 -10.83 -1.16 -3.08
CA ILE A 37 -12.02 -2.02 -3.17
C ILE A 37 -12.26 -2.79 -1.87
N GLY A 38 -11.21 -3.34 -1.25
CA GLY A 38 -11.34 -4.13 -0.03
C GLY A 38 -11.15 -3.33 1.25
N GLY A 39 -10.16 -2.43 1.27
CA GLY A 39 -9.75 -1.71 2.47
C GLY A 39 -10.77 -0.67 2.94
N VAL A 40 -11.42 0.05 2.02
CA VAL A 40 -12.43 1.06 2.40
C VAL A 40 -13.66 0.39 3.05
N PRO A 41 -14.30 -0.64 2.45
CA PRO A 41 -15.40 -1.33 3.11
C PRO A 41 -15.00 -1.98 4.44
N ALA A 42 -13.80 -2.59 4.51
CA ALA A 42 -13.31 -3.19 5.75
C ALA A 42 -13.10 -2.14 6.86
N ALA A 43 -12.54 -0.98 6.54
CA ALA A 43 -12.33 0.10 7.50
C ALA A 43 -13.65 0.70 8.01
N THR A 44 -14.63 0.86 7.11
CA THR A 44 -15.98 1.31 7.46
C THR A 44 -16.68 0.30 8.36
N TRP A 45 -16.65 -0.99 8.00
CA TRP A 45 -17.24 -2.06 8.80
C TRP A 45 -16.61 -2.15 10.19
N LEU A 46 -15.29 -2.04 10.31
CA LEU A 46 -14.60 -1.96 11.60
C LEU A 46 -15.03 -0.72 12.39
N GLY A 47 -15.27 0.40 11.70
CA GLY A 47 -15.67 1.66 12.33
C GLY A 47 -17.07 1.58 12.94
N GLU A 48 -17.98 0.89 12.25
CA GLU A 48 -19.35 0.66 12.73
C GLU A 48 -19.44 -0.42 13.80
N THR A 49 -18.65 -1.50 13.69
CA THR A 49 -18.74 -2.66 14.60
C THR A 49 -18.02 -2.46 15.93
N ILE A 50 -16.80 -1.90 15.90
CA ILE A 50 -15.93 -1.81 17.08
C ILE A 50 -15.42 -0.38 17.35
N GLY A 51 -15.93 0.59 16.60
CA GLY A 51 -15.69 2.02 16.80
C GLY A 51 -14.52 2.58 16.00
N TRP A 52 -14.62 3.86 15.66
CA TRP A 52 -13.66 4.59 14.81
C TRP A 52 -12.20 4.49 15.27
N ARG A 53 -11.95 4.49 16.59
CA ARG A 53 -10.60 4.37 17.16
C ARG A 53 -9.89 3.10 16.71
N MET A 54 -10.61 1.99 16.65
CA MET A 54 -10.04 0.70 16.23
C MET A 54 -9.75 0.69 14.72
N SER A 55 -10.57 1.34 13.89
CA SER A 55 -10.26 1.52 12.47
C SER A 55 -8.96 2.32 12.24
N PHE A 56 -8.74 3.37 13.04
CA PHE A 56 -7.48 4.11 12.98
C PHE A 56 -6.29 3.29 13.47
N LEU A 57 -6.44 2.53 14.56
CA LEU A 57 -5.38 1.64 15.05
C LEU A 57 -5.04 0.54 14.03
N ALA A 58 -6.05 -0.06 13.40
CA ALA A 58 -5.84 -1.05 12.34
C ALA A 58 -5.10 -0.44 11.14
N THR A 59 -5.51 0.76 10.70
CA THR A 59 -4.86 1.48 9.59
C THR A 59 -3.41 1.87 9.95
N ALA A 60 -3.19 2.34 11.18
CA ALA A 60 -1.84 2.63 11.68
C ALA A 60 -0.97 1.37 11.73
N GLY A 61 -1.52 0.23 12.18
CA GLY A 61 -0.85 -1.06 12.20
C GLY A 61 -0.45 -1.53 10.79
N LEU A 62 -1.33 -1.38 9.80
CA LEU A 62 -1.00 -1.64 8.39
C LEU A 62 0.13 -0.74 7.89
N GLY A 63 0.14 0.53 8.30
CA GLY A 63 1.23 1.47 8.02
C GLY A 63 2.58 1.00 8.58
N VAL A 64 2.60 0.54 9.83
CA VAL A 64 3.81 -0.01 10.47
C VAL A 64 4.29 -1.26 9.74
N ILE A 65 3.38 -2.18 9.38
CA ILE A 65 3.72 -3.38 8.61
C ILE A 65 4.35 -3.00 7.26
N ALA A 66 3.77 -2.03 6.56
CA ALA A 66 4.31 -1.54 5.30
C ALA A 66 5.70 -0.91 5.47
N MET A 67 5.90 -0.10 6.52
CA MET A 67 7.21 0.50 6.83
C MET A 67 8.27 -0.56 7.10
N LEU A 68 7.96 -1.58 7.91
CA LEU A 68 8.87 -2.68 8.18
C LEU A 68 9.17 -3.50 6.92
N GLY A 69 8.15 -3.79 6.11
CA GLY A 69 8.32 -4.48 4.84
C GLY A 69 9.26 -3.74 3.90
N LEU A 70 9.12 -2.42 3.78
CA LEU A 70 10.02 -1.58 2.99
C LEU A 70 11.43 -1.55 3.58
N TRP A 71 11.56 -1.40 4.90
CA TRP A 71 12.84 -1.39 5.61
C TRP A 71 13.65 -2.68 5.38
N PHE A 72 12.99 -3.84 5.34
CA PHE A 72 13.67 -5.12 5.10
C PHE A 72 13.87 -5.45 3.60
N SER A 73 13.02 -4.93 2.72
CA SER A 73 13.05 -5.29 1.30
C SER A 73 13.88 -4.35 0.44
N LEU A 74 14.03 -3.09 0.87
CA LEU A 74 14.91 -2.13 0.21
C LEU A 74 16.31 -2.21 0.85
N PRO A 75 17.39 -2.30 0.05
CA PRO A 75 18.76 -2.28 0.56
C PRO A 75 19.18 -0.92 1.12
#